data_AF-A0A2T4V8Q7-F1
#
_entry.id   AF-A0A2T4V8Q7-F1
#
_cell.length_a   1.000
_cell.length_b   1.000
_cell.length_c   1.000
_cell.angle_alpha   90.00
_cell.angle_beta   90.00
_cell.angle_gamma   90.00
#
_symmetry.space_group_name_H-M   'P 1'
#
loop_
_entity.id
_entity.type
_entity.pdbx_description
1 polymer ?
#
loop_
_entity_poly.entity_id
_entity_poly.type
_entity_poly.pdbx_seq_one_letter_code
_entity_poly.pdbx_strand_id
1 'polypeptide(L)'
;YLSMHEATLLRWREGVVEGSAWLAQRGVEELALWMAAGIIAKGLGFFATEGLEWVTRALGREPEAAAGWLRTALKRLSGEERAAFEQLWSKVALEGEQALSRGERKMLRGLFVRLEQAIQQPLSDTQKIALRKEARKHYAELYPQFAKSLDELREELPIHHRRPLQYAHLFPDENVNSGKNLAMTQQRIHKEINVLWERFRKSRPGPTPDEVRRAAEIIDRQFEPWYHRVKDPPRLLKTAEEAREAALRELRSQFPGLD
;
A
#
# COMPACT_ATOMS: atom_id res chain seq x y z
N TYR A 1 3.80 28.76 -2.37
CA TYR A 1 4.11 27.32 -2.24
C TYR A 1 4.85 27.03 -0.93
N LEU A 2 5.92 27.76 -0.59
CA LEU A 2 6.59 27.70 0.72
C LEU A 2 5.67 28.06 1.90
N SER A 3 4.84 29.11 1.76
CA SER A 3 3.95 29.59 2.83
C SER A 3 2.85 28.60 3.25
N MET A 4 2.39 27.73 2.35
CA MET A 4 1.35 26.74 2.68
C MET A 4 1.93 25.56 3.46
N HIS A 5 3.17 25.17 3.15
CA HIS A 5 3.89 24.13 3.88
C HIS A 5 4.29 24.62 5.27
N GLU A 6 4.76 25.86 5.38
CA GLU A 6 5.04 26.49 6.68
C GLU A 6 3.80 26.65 7.53
N ALA A 7 2.64 27.03 6.96
CA ALA A 7 1.39 27.15 7.70
C ALA A 7 0.83 25.80 8.18
N THR A 8 1.06 24.72 7.43
CA THR A 8 0.76 23.35 7.87
C THR A 8 1.71 22.95 9.00
N LEU A 9 3.02 23.19 8.85
CA LEU A 9 4.02 22.90 9.89
C LEU A 9 3.81 23.70 11.19
N LEU A 10 3.41 24.98 11.10
CA LEU A 10 3.13 25.85 12.24
C LEU A 10 1.89 25.41 13.02
N ARG A 11 0.75 25.24 12.34
CA ARG A 11 -0.48 24.72 12.97
C ARG A 11 -0.27 23.35 13.62
N TRP A 12 0.65 22.57 13.08
CA TRP A 12 0.95 21.25 13.59
C TRP A 12 1.94 21.28 14.75
N ARG A 13 2.96 22.14 14.73
CA ARG A 13 3.89 22.33 15.85
C ARG A 13 3.21 22.89 17.10
N GLU A 14 2.21 23.75 16.92
CA GLU A 14 1.36 24.25 18.02
C GLU A 14 0.48 23.16 18.64
N GLY A 15 0.10 22.13 17.88
CA GLY A 15 -0.64 20.96 18.39
C GLY A 15 0.21 19.88 19.07
N VAL A 16 1.54 20.04 19.08
CA VAL A 16 2.51 18.97 19.42
C VAL A 16 3.25 19.21 20.73
N VAL A 17 3.09 20.40 21.30
CA VAL A 17 3.54 20.68 22.68
C VAL A 17 2.79 19.82 23.71
N GLU A 18 1.67 19.19 23.32
CA GLU A 18 0.94 18.22 24.13
C GLU A 18 0.99 16.81 23.51
N GLY A 19 1.86 15.92 23.99
CA GLY A 19 1.51 14.49 24.06
C GLY A 19 2.56 13.46 23.62
N SER A 20 3.41 13.06 24.55
CA SER A 20 4.01 11.71 24.57
C SER A 20 2.96 10.61 24.86
N ALA A 21 1.89 10.95 25.60
CA ALA A 21 0.73 10.08 25.82
C ALA A 21 -0.20 9.95 24.60
N TRP A 22 -0.16 10.92 23.69
CA TRP A 22 -0.98 10.97 22.48
C TRP A 22 -0.48 9.99 21.40
N LEU A 23 0.85 9.87 21.22
CA LEU A 23 1.47 8.89 20.32
C LEU A 23 1.27 7.43 20.75
N ALA A 24 1.20 7.17 22.06
CA ALA A 24 0.98 5.83 22.60
C ALA A 24 -0.41 5.25 22.26
N GLN A 25 -1.40 6.12 21.94
CA GLN A 25 -2.78 5.71 21.66
C GLN A 25 -3.09 5.46 20.18
N ARG A 26 -2.23 5.89 19.24
CA ARG A 26 -2.56 5.91 17.79
C ARG A 26 -1.62 5.13 16.86
N GLY A 27 -0.57 4.50 17.40
CA GLY A 27 0.18 3.45 16.71
C GLY A 27 0.91 3.87 15.42
N VAL A 28 1.21 2.86 14.60
CA VAL A 28 2.15 2.90 13.45
C VAL A 28 1.67 3.78 12.29
N GLU A 29 0.37 4.05 12.24
CA GLU A 29 -0.27 4.81 11.17
C GLU A 29 -0.02 6.32 11.28
N GLU A 30 -0.03 6.86 12.50
CA GLU A 30 0.29 8.26 12.75
C GLU A 30 1.81 8.46 12.67
N LEU A 31 2.62 7.52 13.20
CA LEU A 31 4.09 7.49 12.99
C LEU A 31 4.49 7.59 11.51
N ALA A 32 3.75 6.96 10.60
CA ALA A 32 4.01 7.04 9.16
C ALA A 32 3.70 8.42 8.54
N LEU A 33 2.71 9.14 9.07
CA LEU A 33 2.43 10.53 8.68
C LEU A 33 3.51 11.48 9.20
N TRP A 34 3.96 11.27 10.45
CA TRP A 34 5.13 11.94 11.04
C TRP A 34 6.42 11.67 10.25
N MET A 35 6.57 10.46 9.70
CA MET A 35 7.70 10.07 8.85
C MET A 35 7.76 10.89 7.58
N ALA A 36 6.68 10.91 6.78
CA ALA A 36 6.69 11.64 5.53
C ALA A 36 6.90 13.14 5.74
N ALA A 37 6.21 13.73 6.73
CA ALA A 37 6.35 15.14 7.06
C ALA A 37 7.74 15.50 7.63
N GLY A 38 8.29 14.66 8.53
CA GLY A 38 9.58 14.87 9.17
C GLY A 38 10.78 14.74 8.22
N ILE A 39 10.69 13.84 7.23
CA ILE A 39 11.71 13.65 6.20
C ILE A 39 11.72 14.82 5.22
N ILE A 40 10.54 15.31 4.83
CA ILE A 40 10.40 16.51 3.98
C ILE A 40 10.94 17.75 4.71
N ALA A 41 10.68 17.87 6.02
CA ALA A 41 11.04 19.07 6.79
C ALA A 41 12.51 19.15 7.24
N LYS A 42 13.21 18.02 7.44
CA LYS A 42 14.58 18.01 8.00
C LYS A 42 15.70 17.69 7.02
N GLY A 43 15.39 17.59 5.73
CA GLY A 43 16.38 17.51 4.67
C GLY A 43 17.00 16.11 4.55
N LEU A 44 17.25 15.72 3.32
CA LEU A 44 17.74 14.43 2.83
C LEU A 44 19.09 13.94 3.43
N GLY A 45 19.69 14.63 4.40
CA GLY A 45 21.02 14.32 4.94
C GLY A 45 21.15 12.92 5.55
N PHE A 46 20.09 12.41 6.17
CA PHE A 46 20.04 11.04 6.71
C PHE A 46 19.86 9.97 5.62
N PHE A 47 19.22 10.32 4.49
CA PHE A 47 18.85 9.41 3.39
C PHE A 47 19.73 9.55 2.14
N ALA A 48 20.74 10.43 2.15
CA ALA A 48 21.74 10.59 1.09
C ALA A 48 22.75 9.43 1.07
N THR A 49 22.25 8.20 1.24
CA THR A 49 23.03 6.98 1.34
C THR A 49 22.73 6.12 0.14
N GLU A 50 23.79 5.67 -0.54
CA GLU A 50 23.70 4.71 -1.64
C GLU A 50 22.86 3.48 -1.23
N GLY A 51 22.00 3.03 -2.15
CA GLY A 51 21.18 1.82 -1.96
C GLY A 51 19.86 2.01 -1.22
N LEU A 52 19.30 3.22 -1.13
CA LEU A 52 17.94 3.49 -0.65
C LEU A 52 17.05 4.12 -1.74
N GLU A 53 17.17 3.65 -2.99
CA GLU A 53 16.52 4.27 -4.13
C GLU A 53 14.98 4.29 -3.96
N TRP A 54 14.40 3.13 -3.66
CA TRP A 54 12.96 2.96 -3.63
C TRP A 54 12.34 3.58 -2.38
N VAL A 55 13.00 3.42 -1.23
CA VAL A 55 12.65 4.11 0.02
C VAL A 55 12.65 5.62 -0.20
N THR A 56 13.70 6.18 -0.79
CA THR A 56 13.79 7.63 -1.07
C THR A 56 12.70 8.08 -2.03
N ARG A 57 12.48 7.33 -3.11
CA ARG A 57 11.44 7.63 -4.10
C ARG A 57 10.03 7.63 -3.49
N ALA A 58 9.72 6.64 -2.64
CA ALA A 58 8.41 6.52 -2.01
C ALA A 58 8.18 7.63 -0.97
N LEU A 59 9.22 7.97 -0.20
CA LEU A 59 9.16 9.03 0.82
C LEU A 59 9.17 10.44 0.23
N GLY A 60 9.68 10.61 -0.99
CA GLY A 60 9.62 11.88 -1.74
C GLY A 60 8.25 12.21 -2.34
N ARG A 61 7.25 11.33 -2.18
CA ARG A 61 5.86 11.57 -2.59
C ARG A 61 5.13 12.46 -1.58
N GLU A 62 3.89 12.81 -1.88
CA GLU A 62 3.03 13.53 -0.95
C GLU A 62 2.89 12.80 0.41
N PRO A 63 2.75 13.52 1.53
CA PRO A 63 2.80 12.92 2.87
C PRO A 63 1.87 11.72 3.07
N GLU A 64 0.66 11.78 2.53
CA GLU A 64 -0.34 10.72 2.65
C GLU A 64 0.07 9.45 1.90
N ALA A 65 0.67 9.60 0.70
CA ALA A 65 1.14 8.47 -0.10
C ALA A 65 2.38 7.83 0.51
N ALA A 66 3.33 8.64 0.98
CA ALA A 66 4.51 8.16 1.69
C ALA A 66 4.13 7.44 3.00
N ALA A 67 3.19 7.98 3.77
CA ALA A 67 2.69 7.35 4.98
C ALA A 67 1.98 6.02 4.70
N GLY A 68 1.12 5.98 3.68
CA GLY A 68 0.45 4.76 3.25
C GLY A 68 1.44 3.70 2.78
N TRP A 69 2.43 4.08 1.97
CA TRP A 69 3.50 3.18 1.53
C TRP A 69 4.24 2.59 2.71
N LEU A 70 4.70 3.44 3.63
CA LEU A 70 5.53 3.04 4.76
C LEU A 70 4.80 2.08 5.70
N ARG A 71 3.51 2.33 5.95
CA ARG A 71 2.64 1.43 6.72
C ARG A 71 2.64 0.02 6.14
N THR A 72 2.55 -0.10 4.81
CA THR A 72 2.57 -1.41 4.13
C THR A 72 3.98 -1.99 4.02
N ALA A 73 4.99 -1.15 3.84
CA ALA A 73 6.38 -1.56 3.72
C ALA A 73 6.90 -2.17 5.04
N LEU A 74 6.57 -1.56 6.18
CA LEU A 74 6.98 -2.06 7.51
C LEU A 74 6.44 -3.46 7.84
N LYS A 75 5.40 -3.93 7.15
CA LYS A 75 4.92 -5.33 7.29
C LYS A 75 5.89 -6.36 6.75
N ARG A 76 6.88 -5.92 5.99
CA ARG A 76 7.92 -6.79 5.43
C ARG A 76 9.08 -7.03 6.40
N LEU A 77 9.14 -6.26 7.48
CA LEU A 77 10.09 -6.43 8.57
C LEU A 77 9.58 -7.45 9.59
N SER A 78 10.50 -8.03 10.38
CA SER A 78 10.16 -8.84 11.54
C SER A 78 9.47 -7.98 12.63
N GLY A 79 8.85 -8.63 13.61
CA GLY A 79 8.24 -7.92 14.75
C GLY A 79 9.27 -7.08 15.52
N GLU A 80 10.47 -7.61 15.71
CA GLU A 80 11.58 -6.93 16.39
C GLU A 80 12.14 -5.77 15.56
N GLU A 81 12.40 -5.99 14.27
CA GLU A 81 12.88 -4.95 13.34
C GLU A 81 11.88 -3.78 13.28
N ARG A 82 10.59 -4.09 13.19
CA ARG A 82 9.52 -3.10 13.18
C ARG A 82 9.41 -2.33 14.49
N ALA A 83 9.47 -3.02 15.64
CA ALA A 83 9.42 -2.36 16.95
C ALA A 83 10.63 -1.43 17.16
N ALA A 84 11.83 -1.89 16.80
CA ALA A 84 13.05 -1.08 16.86
C ALA A 84 12.94 0.15 15.94
N PHE A 85 12.41 -0.04 14.72
CA PHE A 85 12.16 1.05 13.79
C PHE A 85 11.20 2.09 14.38
N GLU A 86 10.05 1.65 14.89
CA GLU A 86 9.02 2.51 15.49
C GLU A 86 9.56 3.27 16.71
N GLN A 87 10.32 2.61 17.58
CA GLN A 87 10.95 3.23 18.75
C GLN A 87 11.96 4.32 18.36
N LEU A 88 12.93 3.98 17.50
CA LEU A 88 13.97 4.91 17.06
C LEU A 88 13.35 6.09 16.31
N TRP A 89 12.35 5.82 15.47
CA TRP A 89 11.69 6.85 14.73
C TRP A 89 10.87 7.79 15.62
N SER A 90 10.15 7.25 16.60
CA SER A 90 9.41 8.07 17.58
C SER A 90 10.35 9.08 18.27
N LYS A 91 11.56 8.64 18.63
CA LYS A 91 12.58 9.51 19.20
C LYS A 91 13.04 10.60 18.22
N VAL A 92 13.29 10.27 16.95
CA VAL A 92 13.62 11.28 15.91
C VAL A 92 12.47 12.28 15.72
N ALA A 93 11.23 11.81 15.73
CA ALA A 93 10.05 12.65 15.53
C ALA A 93 9.88 13.65 16.69
N LEU A 94 10.01 13.18 17.93
CA LEU A 94 9.81 13.99 19.14
C LEU A 94 10.98 14.91 19.46
N GLU A 95 12.21 14.40 19.36
CA GLU A 95 13.40 15.07 19.89
C GLU A 95 14.36 15.53 18.78
N GLY A 96 14.10 15.12 17.53
CA GLY A 96 14.98 15.35 16.39
C GLY A 96 16.10 14.32 16.25
N GLU A 97 16.70 14.27 15.07
CA GLU A 97 17.78 13.31 14.76
C GLU A 97 19.00 13.48 15.68
N GLN A 98 19.24 14.69 16.19
CA GLN A 98 20.34 14.97 17.10
C GLN A 98 20.23 14.17 18.42
N ALA A 99 19.01 13.79 18.83
CA ALA A 99 18.76 12.99 20.01
C ALA A 99 19.19 11.53 19.88
N LEU A 100 19.35 11.02 18.66
CA LEU A 100 19.90 9.69 18.45
C LEU A 100 21.39 9.66 18.80
N SER A 101 21.81 8.65 19.57
CA SER A 101 23.22 8.29 19.70
C SER A 101 23.77 7.80 18.37
N ARG A 102 25.10 7.73 18.26
CA ARG A 102 25.76 7.17 17.06
C ARG A 102 25.31 5.73 16.76
N GLY A 103 25.08 4.92 17.80
CA GLY A 103 24.59 3.55 17.67
C GLY A 103 23.16 3.49 17.15
N GLU A 104 22.27 4.31 17.70
CA GLU A 104 20.86 4.43 17.27
C GLU A 104 20.74 4.90 15.82
N ARG A 105 21.54 5.91 15.39
CA ARG A 105 21.59 6.34 13.99
C ARG A 105 22.01 5.19 13.06
N LYS A 106 23.04 4.44 13.44
CA LYS A 106 23.51 3.29 12.66
C LYS A 106 22.43 2.20 12.57
N MET A 107 21.72 1.94 13.66
CA MET A 107 20.63 0.96 13.70
C MET A 107 19.46 1.39 12.80
N LEU A 108 19.01 2.64 12.92
CA LEU A 108 17.91 3.17 12.10
C LEU A 108 18.26 3.11 10.60
N ARG A 109 19.50 3.49 10.24
CA ARG A 109 19.98 3.36 8.85
C ARG A 109 20.00 1.91 8.39
N GLY A 110 20.45 0.98 9.23
CA GLY A 110 20.42 -0.46 8.94
C GLY A 110 19.00 -0.98 8.69
N LEU A 111 18.02 -0.49 9.44
CA LEU A 111 16.61 -0.84 9.25
C LEU A 111 16.05 -0.33 7.91
N PHE A 112 16.44 0.86 7.46
CA PHE A 112 16.07 1.33 6.12
C PHE A 112 16.68 0.50 5.00
N VAL A 113 17.95 0.10 5.11
CA VAL A 113 18.59 -0.81 4.14
C VAL A 113 17.87 -2.16 4.12
N ARG A 114 17.55 -2.68 5.30
CA ARG A 114 16.78 -3.92 5.44
C ARG A 114 15.40 -3.81 4.81
N LEU A 115 14.73 -2.66 4.97
CA LEU A 115 13.42 -2.37 4.38
C LEU A 115 13.50 -2.28 2.85
N GLU A 116 14.50 -1.57 2.30
CA GLU A 116 14.78 -1.48 0.86
C GLU A 116 14.93 -2.88 0.23
N GLN A 117 15.67 -3.77 0.89
CA GLN A 117 15.80 -5.15 0.45
C GLN A 117 14.47 -5.91 0.54
N ALA A 118 13.71 -5.70 1.62
CA ALA A 118 12.45 -6.40 1.87
C ALA A 118 11.35 -6.05 0.85
N ILE A 119 11.25 -4.78 0.43
CA ILE A 119 10.23 -4.31 -0.52
C ILE A 119 10.40 -4.90 -1.92
N GLN A 120 11.62 -5.31 -2.27
CA GLN A 120 11.97 -5.92 -3.55
C GLN A 120 11.78 -7.45 -3.56
N GLN A 121 11.42 -8.07 -2.43
CA GLN A 121 11.16 -9.51 -2.35
C GLN A 121 9.66 -9.82 -2.41
N PRO A 122 9.24 -10.98 -2.98
CA PRO A 122 7.86 -11.42 -2.90
C PRO A 122 7.35 -11.50 -1.46
N LEU A 123 6.08 -11.15 -1.26
CA LEU A 123 5.45 -11.24 0.06
C LEU A 123 5.26 -12.70 0.48
N SER A 124 5.54 -13.01 1.74
CA SER A 124 5.16 -14.29 2.35
C SER A 124 3.65 -14.35 2.55
N ASP A 125 3.10 -15.55 2.76
CA ASP A 125 1.65 -15.71 2.95
C ASP A 125 1.15 -15.04 4.23
N THR A 126 1.94 -15.07 5.32
CA THR A 126 1.66 -14.31 6.54
C THR A 126 1.59 -12.81 6.27
N GLN A 127 2.50 -12.27 5.46
CA GLN A 127 2.49 -10.85 5.09
C GLN A 127 1.27 -10.50 4.23
N LYS A 128 0.90 -11.35 3.26
CA LYS A 128 -0.31 -11.16 2.45
C LYS A 128 -1.57 -11.17 3.31
N ILE A 129 -1.68 -12.07 4.29
CA ILE A 129 -2.82 -12.14 5.21
C ILE A 129 -2.91 -10.86 6.04
N ALA A 130 -1.80 -10.39 6.61
CA ALA A 130 -1.75 -9.15 7.39
C ALA A 130 -2.18 -7.95 6.53
N LEU A 131 -1.64 -7.82 5.32
CA LEU A 131 -1.97 -6.74 4.39
C LEU A 131 -3.43 -6.77 3.94
N ARG A 132 -4.03 -7.94 3.73
CA ARG A 132 -5.48 -8.07 3.42
C ARG A 132 -6.38 -7.65 4.57
N LYS A 133 -6.01 -7.98 5.82
CA LYS A 133 -6.74 -7.52 7.01
C LYS A 133 -6.72 -6.00 7.10
N GLU A 134 -5.57 -5.39 6.85
CA GLU A 134 -5.43 -3.92 6.84
C GLU A 134 -6.13 -3.27 5.65
N ALA A 135 -6.09 -3.89 4.47
CA ALA A 135 -6.80 -3.39 3.30
C ALA A 135 -8.30 -3.23 3.60
N ARG A 136 -8.91 -4.18 4.32
CA ARG A 136 -10.32 -4.07 4.72
C ARG A 136 -10.57 -2.91 5.68
N LYS A 137 -9.75 -2.78 6.73
CA LYS A 137 -9.86 -1.67 7.69
C LYS A 137 -9.72 -0.32 6.97
N HIS A 138 -8.65 -0.17 6.20
CA HIS A 138 -8.35 1.05 5.47
C HIS A 138 -9.43 1.38 4.43
N TYR A 139 -9.97 0.38 3.74
CA TYR A 139 -11.03 0.60 2.77
C TYR A 139 -12.33 1.10 3.45
N ALA A 140 -12.66 0.61 4.64
CA ALA A 140 -13.81 1.12 5.41
C ALA A 140 -13.60 2.58 5.86
N GLU A 141 -12.35 2.99 6.15
CA GLU A 141 -11.99 4.38 6.44
C GLU A 141 -12.11 5.27 5.19
N LEU A 142 -11.65 4.78 4.03
CA LEU A 142 -11.72 5.51 2.76
C LEU A 142 -13.14 5.65 2.22
N TYR A 143 -13.99 4.65 2.44
CA TYR A 143 -15.38 4.62 1.98
C TYR A 143 -16.33 4.32 3.13
N PRO A 144 -16.56 5.28 4.05
CA PRO A 144 -17.39 5.08 5.23
C PRO A 144 -18.81 4.60 4.92
N GLN A 145 -19.35 4.94 3.75
CA GLN A 145 -20.65 4.48 3.28
C GLN A 145 -20.76 2.96 3.14
N PHE A 146 -19.62 2.26 3.00
CA PHE A 146 -19.58 0.79 2.92
C PHE A 146 -19.16 0.12 4.23
N ALA A 147 -18.74 0.88 5.26
CA ALA A 147 -18.17 0.33 6.49
C ALA A 147 -19.10 -0.71 7.15
N LYS A 148 -20.40 -0.37 7.26
CA LYS A 148 -21.41 -1.28 7.81
C LYS A 148 -21.56 -2.56 6.98
N SER A 149 -21.72 -2.43 5.67
CA SER A 149 -21.85 -3.60 4.78
C SER A 149 -20.59 -4.47 4.76
N LEU A 150 -19.41 -3.88 4.87
CA LEU A 150 -18.15 -4.61 4.96
C LEU A 150 -18.01 -5.36 6.29
N ASP A 151 -18.66 -4.91 7.36
CA ASP A 151 -18.68 -5.66 8.61
C ASP A 151 -19.69 -6.82 8.54
N GLU A 152 -20.93 -6.52 8.14
CA GLU A 152 -22.04 -7.49 8.11
C GLU A 152 -21.89 -8.57 7.02
N LEU A 153 -21.39 -8.21 5.83
CA LEU A 153 -21.31 -9.09 4.66
C LEU A 153 -19.86 -9.47 4.34
N ARG A 154 -19.09 -9.81 5.38
CA ARG A 154 -17.64 -9.96 5.30
C ARG A 154 -17.16 -10.88 4.17
N GLU A 155 -17.76 -12.06 4.08
CA GLU A 155 -17.41 -13.10 3.11
C GLU A 155 -17.98 -12.83 1.71
N GLU A 156 -19.07 -12.05 1.62
CA GLU A 156 -19.75 -11.75 0.36
C GLU A 156 -19.14 -10.52 -0.35
N LEU A 157 -18.51 -9.63 0.42
CA LEU A 157 -17.89 -8.39 -0.06
C LEU A 157 -16.38 -8.40 0.23
N PRO A 158 -15.56 -9.21 -0.48
CA PRO A 158 -14.12 -9.13 -0.39
C PRO A 158 -13.59 -7.77 -0.89
N ILE A 159 -12.47 -7.34 -0.30
CA ILE A 159 -11.64 -6.28 -0.87
C ILE A 159 -10.64 -6.94 -1.81
N HIS A 160 -10.77 -6.61 -3.09
CA HIS A 160 -9.90 -7.06 -4.16
C HIS A 160 -8.71 -6.10 -4.33
N HIS A 161 -7.50 -6.65 -4.46
CA HIS A 161 -6.32 -5.92 -4.90
C HIS A 161 -6.24 -5.96 -6.42
N ARG A 162 -6.49 -4.83 -7.09
CA ARG A 162 -6.51 -4.70 -8.56
C ARG A 162 -5.21 -5.16 -9.20
N ARG A 163 -4.06 -4.77 -8.63
CA ARG A 163 -2.78 -5.46 -8.78
C ARG A 163 -2.57 -6.39 -7.59
N PRO A 164 -2.58 -7.71 -7.80
CA PRO A 164 -2.48 -8.67 -6.71
C PRO A 164 -1.18 -8.58 -5.91
N LEU A 165 -1.27 -8.87 -4.60
CA LEU A 165 -0.14 -8.79 -3.67
C LEU A 165 1.06 -9.66 -4.05
N GLN A 166 0.90 -10.74 -4.81
CA GLN A 166 2.05 -11.53 -5.27
C GLN A 166 3.04 -10.72 -6.12
N TYR A 167 2.56 -9.68 -6.82
CA TYR A 167 3.38 -8.82 -7.66
C TYR A 167 3.83 -7.54 -6.96
N ALA A 168 3.55 -7.38 -5.66
CA ALA A 168 3.91 -6.17 -4.90
C ALA A 168 5.41 -5.83 -4.96
N HIS A 169 6.28 -6.84 -5.12
CA HIS A 169 7.73 -6.67 -5.22
C HIS A 169 8.19 -6.00 -6.52
N LEU A 170 7.35 -6.00 -7.56
CA LEU A 170 7.58 -5.30 -8.83
C LEU A 170 7.26 -3.80 -8.74
N PHE A 171 6.67 -3.35 -7.63
CA PHE A 171 6.24 -1.97 -7.38
C PHE A 171 6.72 -1.49 -5.99
N PRO A 172 8.03 -1.49 -5.73
CA PRO A 172 8.59 -1.30 -4.40
C PRO A 172 8.31 0.08 -3.78
N ASP A 173 8.01 1.09 -4.59
CA ASP A 173 7.67 2.46 -4.16
C ASP A 173 6.16 2.73 -4.07
N GLU A 174 5.31 1.72 -4.28
CA GLU A 174 3.85 1.87 -4.26
C GLU A 174 3.22 1.37 -2.95
N ASN A 175 2.23 2.11 -2.44
CA ASN A 175 1.34 1.60 -1.40
C ASN A 175 0.43 0.52 -1.99
N VAL A 176 0.69 -0.74 -1.65
CA VAL A 176 -0.08 -1.90 -2.11
C VAL A 176 -1.53 -1.88 -1.65
N ASN A 177 -1.85 -1.17 -0.56
CA ASN A 177 -3.19 -0.96 -0.04
C ASN A 177 -3.74 0.44 -0.36
N SER A 178 -3.17 1.15 -1.33
CA SER A 178 -3.75 2.44 -1.76
C SER A 178 -5.17 2.28 -2.27
N GLY A 179 -6.03 3.27 -2.05
CA GLY A 179 -7.41 3.25 -2.58
C GLY A 179 -7.48 3.02 -4.09
N LYS A 180 -6.47 3.47 -4.86
CA LYS A 180 -6.35 3.21 -6.31
C LYS A 180 -6.14 1.72 -6.64
N ASN A 181 -5.54 0.94 -5.73
CA ASN A 181 -5.29 -0.49 -5.90
C ASN A 181 -6.36 -1.37 -5.24
N LEU A 182 -7.31 -0.80 -4.50
CA LEU A 182 -8.34 -1.55 -3.78
C LEU A 182 -9.71 -1.36 -4.43
N ALA A 183 -10.48 -2.45 -4.54
CA ALA A 183 -11.87 -2.41 -4.94
C ALA A 183 -12.69 -3.35 -4.06
N MET A 184 -13.78 -2.87 -3.47
CA MET A 184 -14.80 -3.78 -2.93
C MET A 184 -15.53 -4.43 -4.11
N THR A 185 -15.68 -5.75 -4.06
CA THR A 185 -16.37 -6.52 -5.09
C THR A 185 -17.30 -7.55 -4.44
N GLN A 186 -18.31 -8.02 -5.17
CA GLN A 186 -19.07 -9.20 -4.75
C GLN A 186 -18.21 -10.46 -4.92
N GLN A 187 -18.40 -11.46 -4.05
CA GLN A 187 -17.60 -12.68 -4.03
C GLN A 187 -17.61 -13.45 -5.37
N ARG A 188 -18.74 -13.47 -6.09
CA ARG A 188 -18.79 -14.07 -7.43
C ARG A 188 -17.90 -13.34 -8.44
N ILE A 189 -17.87 -12.02 -8.41
CA ILE A 189 -17.04 -11.19 -9.30
C ILE A 189 -15.56 -11.40 -8.94
N HIS A 190 -15.24 -11.45 -7.65
CA HIS A 190 -13.90 -11.74 -7.17
C HIS A 190 -13.37 -13.09 -7.69
N LYS A 191 -14.22 -14.13 -7.74
CA LYS A 191 -13.86 -15.44 -8.32
C LYS A 191 -13.53 -15.33 -9.81
N GLU A 192 -14.34 -14.63 -10.60
CA GLU A 192 -14.08 -14.45 -12.03
C GLU A 192 -12.75 -13.72 -12.29
N ILE A 193 -12.45 -12.68 -11.50
CA ILE A 193 -11.18 -11.96 -11.58
C ILE A 193 -9.99 -12.86 -11.20
N ASN A 194 -10.15 -13.71 -10.17
CA ASN A 194 -9.09 -14.64 -9.76
C ASN A 194 -8.72 -15.64 -10.87
N VAL A 195 -9.71 -16.10 -11.66
CA VAL A 195 -9.44 -16.98 -12.82
C VAL A 195 -8.51 -16.28 -13.82
N LEU A 196 -8.72 -15.01 -14.11
CA LEU A 196 -7.89 -14.23 -15.04
C LEU A 196 -6.46 -14.11 -14.53
N TRP A 197 -6.30 -13.74 -13.26
CA TRP A 197 -4.97 -13.63 -12.64
C TRP A 197 -4.26 -14.98 -12.54
N GLU A 198 -4.99 -16.08 -12.33
CA GLU A 198 -4.40 -17.42 -12.32
C GLU A 198 -3.88 -17.82 -13.71
N ARG A 199 -4.64 -17.55 -14.78
CA ARG A 199 -4.17 -17.82 -16.15
C ARG A 199 -2.99 -16.94 -16.55
N PHE A 200 -3.04 -15.65 -16.21
CA PHE A 200 -1.90 -14.76 -16.41
C PHE A 200 -0.65 -15.28 -15.69
N ARG A 201 -0.77 -15.66 -14.42
CA ARG A 201 0.36 -16.21 -13.64
C ARG A 201 0.93 -17.51 -14.24
N LYS A 202 0.08 -18.40 -14.74
CA LYS A 202 0.52 -19.67 -15.35
C LYS A 202 1.26 -19.44 -16.67
N SER A 203 0.78 -18.53 -17.50
CA SER A 203 1.40 -18.19 -18.79
C SER A 203 2.61 -17.27 -18.66
N ARG A 204 2.72 -16.51 -17.55
CA ARG A 204 3.80 -15.56 -17.26
C ARG A 204 4.35 -15.81 -15.86
N PRO A 205 5.26 -16.79 -15.69
CA PRO A 205 5.82 -17.13 -14.37
C PRO A 205 6.75 -16.04 -13.80
N GLY A 206 7.33 -15.19 -14.65
CA GLY A 206 8.18 -14.05 -14.24
C GLY A 206 7.82 -12.78 -15.00
N PRO A 207 6.63 -12.20 -14.74
CA PRO A 207 6.15 -11.05 -15.50
C PRO A 207 6.96 -9.79 -15.13
N THR A 208 7.16 -8.91 -16.10
CA THR A 208 7.71 -7.57 -15.85
C THR A 208 6.67 -6.66 -15.19
N PRO A 209 7.09 -5.56 -14.52
CA PRO A 209 6.14 -4.60 -13.94
C PRO A 209 5.10 -4.09 -14.97
N ASP A 210 5.53 -3.85 -16.20
CA ASP A 210 4.65 -3.34 -17.27
C ASP A 210 3.66 -4.39 -17.78
N GLU A 211 4.05 -5.67 -17.81
CA GLU A 211 3.11 -6.75 -18.11
C GLU A 211 2.03 -6.85 -17.03
N VAL A 212 2.40 -6.73 -15.75
CA VAL A 212 1.42 -6.74 -14.64
C VAL A 212 0.51 -5.52 -14.69
N ARG A 213 1.03 -4.32 -15.00
CA ARG A 213 0.21 -3.11 -15.19
C ARG A 213 -0.82 -3.29 -16.31
N ARG A 214 -0.37 -3.73 -17.49
CA ARG A 214 -1.26 -3.98 -18.63
C ARG A 214 -2.31 -5.04 -18.33
N ALA A 215 -1.93 -6.13 -17.68
CA ALA A 215 -2.88 -7.18 -17.28
C ALA A 215 -3.95 -6.63 -16.32
N ALA A 216 -3.54 -5.82 -15.33
CA ALA A 216 -4.48 -5.17 -14.42
C ALA A 216 -5.42 -4.21 -15.16
N GLU A 217 -4.92 -3.37 -16.06
CA GLU A 217 -5.73 -2.45 -16.87
C GLU A 217 -6.79 -3.18 -17.72
N ILE A 218 -6.41 -4.28 -18.36
CA ILE A 218 -7.33 -5.11 -19.17
C ILE A 218 -8.45 -5.67 -18.29
N ILE A 219 -8.09 -6.27 -17.14
CA ILE A 219 -9.04 -6.85 -16.20
C ILE A 219 -9.96 -5.75 -15.64
N ASP A 220 -9.38 -4.66 -15.14
CA ASP A 220 -10.09 -3.54 -14.55
C ASP A 220 -11.12 -2.96 -15.52
N ARG A 221 -10.75 -2.75 -16.78
CA ARG A 221 -11.68 -2.22 -17.79
C ARG A 221 -12.90 -3.11 -18.01
N GLN A 222 -12.76 -4.42 -17.83
CA GLN A 222 -13.90 -5.32 -17.94
C GLN A 222 -14.77 -5.32 -16.69
N PHE A 223 -14.18 -5.19 -15.50
CA PHE A 223 -14.85 -5.42 -14.21
C PHE A 223 -15.17 -4.15 -13.40
N GLU A 224 -14.67 -2.98 -13.80
CA GLU A 224 -14.94 -1.69 -13.15
C GLU A 224 -16.42 -1.42 -12.84
N PRO A 225 -17.40 -1.77 -13.70
CA PRO A 225 -18.81 -1.56 -13.39
C PRO A 225 -19.27 -2.19 -12.06
N TRP A 226 -18.65 -3.29 -11.63
CA TRP A 226 -18.97 -3.99 -10.37
C TRP A 226 -18.15 -3.51 -9.17
N TYR A 227 -17.13 -2.67 -9.38
CA TYR A 227 -16.31 -2.17 -8.28
C TYR A 227 -17.07 -1.19 -7.41
N HIS A 228 -16.78 -1.22 -6.11
CA HIS A 228 -17.35 -0.32 -5.11
C HIS A 228 -18.89 -0.39 -5.04
N ARG A 229 -19.46 -1.59 -5.19
CA ARG A 229 -20.92 -1.82 -5.12
C ARG A 229 -21.27 -3.05 -4.30
N VAL A 230 -22.35 -2.92 -3.51
CA VAL A 230 -22.94 -4.03 -2.75
C VAL A 230 -23.84 -4.90 -3.65
N LYS A 231 -24.53 -4.28 -4.60
CA LYS A 231 -25.45 -4.93 -5.55
C LYS A 231 -24.96 -4.76 -6.99
N ASP A 232 -25.51 -5.53 -7.91
CA ASP A 232 -25.19 -5.37 -9.32
C ASP A 232 -25.55 -3.97 -9.82
N PRO A 233 -24.73 -3.40 -10.71
CA PRO A 233 -25.09 -2.16 -11.38
C PRO A 233 -26.38 -2.36 -12.20
N PRO A 234 -27.31 -1.39 -12.14
CA PRO A 234 -28.51 -1.44 -12.97
C PRO A 234 -28.13 -1.34 -14.46
N ARG A 235 -28.84 -2.06 -15.33
CA ARG A 235 -28.64 -2.07 -16.79
C ARG A 235 -27.26 -2.55 -17.24
N LEU A 236 -26.74 -3.61 -16.62
CA LEU A 236 -25.55 -4.29 -17.12
C LEU A 236 -25.75 -4.73 -18.57
N LEU A 237 -24.82 -4.31 -19.43
CA LEU A 237 -24.77 -4.71 -20.84
C LEU A 237 -24.11 -6.09 -21.03
N LYS A 238 -23.45 -6.61 -19.99
CA LYS A 238 -22.74 -7.89 -20.01
C LYS A 238 -22.77 -8.58 -18.65
N THR A 239 -22.76 -9.91 -18.64
CA THR A 239 -22.61 -10.73 -17.43
C THR A 239 -21.15 -10.75 -16.94
N ALA A 240 -20.92 -11.27 -15.74
CA ALA A 240 -19.57 -11.44 -15.20
C ALA A 240 -18.73 -12.42 -16.04
N GLU A 241 -19.37 -13.48 -16.54
CA GLU A 241 -18.77 -14.48 -17.42
C GLU A 241 -18.39 -13.85 -18.77
N GLU A 242 -19.27 -13.05 -19.36
CA GLU A 242 -18.98 -12.32 -20.61
C GLU A 242 -17.83 -11.33 -20.44
N ALA A 243 -17.77 -10.64 -19.29
CA ALA A 243 -16.65 -9.77 -18.94
C ALA A 243 -15.33 -10.56 -18.78
N ARG A 244 -15.38 -11.75 -18.15
CA ARG A 244 -14.22 -12.66 -18.07
C ARG A 244 -13.76 -13.08 -19.45
N GLU A 245 -14.65 -13.55 -20.32
CA GLU A 245 -14.27 -14.00 -21.66
C GLU A 245 -13.72 -12.85 -22.52
N ALA A 246 -14.27 -11.64 -22.37
CA ALA A 246 -13.71 -10.45 -23.01
C ALA A 246 -12.29 -10.13 -22.51
N ALA A 247 -12.06 -10.19 -21.20
CA ALA A 247 -10.73 -9.99 -20.63
C ALA A 247 -9.76 -11.07 -21.11
N LEU A 248 -10.17 -12.35 -21.15
CA LEU A 248 -9.33 -13.45 -21.63
C LEU A 248 -8.91 -13.27 -23.10
N ARG A 249 -9.85 -12.87 -23.97
CA ARG A 249 -9.53 -12.61 -25.38
C ARG A 249 -8.47 -11.52 -25.52
N GLU A 250 -8.60 -10.44 -24.76
CA GLU A 250 -7.64 -9.35 -24.81
C GLU A 250 -6.29 -9.71 -24.18
N LEU A 251 -6.30 -10.39 -23.04
CA LEU A 251 -5.08 -10.91 -22.41
C LEU A 251 -4.34 -11.84 -23.37
N ARG A 252 -5.03 -12.73 -24.11
CA ARG A 252 -4.43 -13.59 -25.15
C ARG A 252 -3.81 -12.80 -26.29
N SER A 253 -4.48 -11.74 -26.73
CA SER A 253 -3.97 -10.88 -27.79
C SER A 253 -2.69 -10.14 -27.37
N GLN A 254 -2.57 -9.77 -26.10
CA GLN A 254 -1.44 -9.00 -25.58
C GLN A 254 -0.30 -9.90 -25.06
N PHE A 255 -0.63 -11.09 -24.57
CA PHE A 255 0.29 -12.04 -23.98
C PHE A 255 0.15 -13.40 -24.69
N PRO A 256 0.87 -13.61 -25.81
CA PRO A 256 0.88 -14.90 -26.49
C PRO A 256 1.25 -16.05 -25.52
N GLY A 257 0.57 -17.19 -25.67
CA GLY A 257 0.73 -18.37 -24.79
C GLY A 257 -0.16 -18.41 -23.55
N LEU A 258 -1.21 -17.57 -23.48
CA LEU A 258 -2.22 -17.59 -22.42
C LEU A 258 -3.38 -18.54 -22.77
N ASP A 259 -3.20 -19.83 -22.49
CA ASP A 259 -4.24 -20.85 -22.70
C ASP A 259 -5.26 -20.91 -21.53
#